data_AF-A0A7C4NFL7-F1
#
_entry.id   AF-A0A7C4NFL7-F1
#
_cell.length_a   1.000
_cell.length_b   1.000
_cell.length_c   1.000
_cell.angle_alpha   90.00
_cell.angle_beta   90.00
_cell.angle_gamma   90.00
#
_symmetry.space_group_name_H-M   'P 1'
#
loop_
_entity.id
_entity.type
_entity.pdbx_description
1 polymer ?
#
loop_
_entity_poly.entity_id
_entity_poly.type
_entity_poly.pdbx_seq_one_letter_code
_entity_poly.pdbx_strand_id
1 'polypeptide(L)' 'MKHKEEKRELRLPAEGELIGVVAKLLGNDRAEVRTTDGRVLQCRIPGKLRKRLW' A
#
# COMPACT_ATOMS: atom_id res chain seq x y z
N MET A 1 -7.73 13.03 -25.38
CA MET A 1 -7.71 12.57 -23.97
C MET A 1 -6.33 12.84 -23.41
N LYS A 2 -6.16 13.84 -22.53
CA LYS A 2 -4.86 14.08 -21.88
C LYS A 2 -4.69 13.07 -20.75
N HIS A 3 -3.89 12.03 -20.95
CA HIS A 3 -3.30 11.30 -19.83
C HIS A 3 -2.37 12.29 -19.12
N LYS A 4 -2.86 12.89 -18.04
CA LYS A 4 -2.05 13.70 -17.16
C LYS A 4 -1.19 12.72 -16.36
N GLU A 5 -0.12 12.22 -16.97
CA GLU A 5 0.99 11.63 -16.23
C GLU A 5 1.62 12.77 -15.40
N GLU A 6 0.98 13.09 -14.28
CA GLU A 6 1.72 13.71 -13.19
C GLU A 6 2.82 12.70 -12.85
N LYS A 7 4.05 12.98 -13.29
CA LYS A 7 5.26 12.33 -12.79
C LYS A 7 5.28 12.52 -11.28
N ARG A 8 4.56 11.68 -10.55
CA ARG A 8 4.77 11.51 -9.12
C ARG A 8 6.13 10.86 -9.00
N GLU A 9 7.04 11.59 -8.37
CA GLU A 9 8.31 11.02 -7.96
C GLU A 9 8.02 9.74 -7.17
N LEU A 10 8.63 8.64 -7.61
CA LEU A 10 8.55 7.37 -6.91
C LEU A 10 9.20 7.57 -5.54
N ARG A 11 8.43 7.38 -4.47
CA ARG A 11 8.99 7.40 -3.12
C ARG A 11 9.65 6.08 -2.81
N LEU A 12 10.92 6.14 -2.47
CA LEU A 12 11.63 5.02 -1.88
C LEU A 12 11.22 4.88 -0.41
N PRO A 13 11.21 3.65 0.15
CA PRO A 13 10.95 3.44 1.57
C PRO A 13 11.96 4.19 2.44
N ALA A 14 11.48 4.83 3.50
CA ALA A 14 12.33 5.40 4.54
C ALA A 14 12.80 4.34 5.56
N GLU A 15 13.62 4.73 6.52
CA GLU A 15 14.01 3.87 7.63
C GLU A 15 12.77 3.37 8.39
N GLY A 16 12.65 2.04 8.54
CA GLY A 16 11.50 1.39 9.15
C GLY A 16 10.29 1.18 8.22
N GLU A 17 10.37 1.60 6.95
CA GLU A 17 9.37 1.32 5.93
C GLU A 17 9.80 0.15 5.04
N LEU A 18 8.82 -0.60 4.55
CA LEU A 18 9.03 -1.74 3.67
C LEU A 18 8.01 -1.72 2.54
N ILE A 19 8.40 -2.26 1.39
CA ILE A 19 7.47 -2.50 0.30
C ILE A 19 6.77 -3.82 0.57
N GLY A 20 5.46 -3.85 0.31
CA GLY A 20 4.68 -5.05 0.44
C GLY A 20 3.54 -5.10 -0.57
N VAL A 21 3.14 -6.32 -0.90
CA VAL A 21 2.02 -6.61 -1.78
C VAL A 21 0.86 -7.14 -0.93
N VAL A 22 -0.32 -6.56 -1.09
CA VAL A 22 -1.53 -7.03 -0.43
C VAL A 22 -1.86 -8.43 -0.95
N ALA A 23 -1.82 -9.43 -0.06
CA ALA A 23 -2.17 -10.80 -0.37
C ALA A 23 -3.67 -11.07 -0.18
N LYS A 24 -4.26 -10.51 0.89
CA LYS A 24 -5.67 -10.71 1.21
C LYS A 24 -6.25 -9.51 1.95
N LEU A 25 -7.48 -9.12 1.60
CA LEU A 25 -8.26 -8.16 2.40
C LEU A 25 -8.99 -8.91 3.51
N LEU A 26 -8.79 -8.48 4.76
CA LEU A 26 -9.36 -9.13 5.94
C LEU A 26 -10.65 -8.44 6.42
N GLY A 27 -10.96 -7.26 5.88
CA GLY A 27 -12.04 -6.41 6.37
C GLY A 27 -11.63 -5.56 7.57
N ASN A 28 -12.55 -4.72 8.07
CA ASN A 28 -12.30 -3.77 9.17
C ASN A 28 -10.97 -2.99 9.02
N ASP A 29 -10.72 -2.45 7.83
CA ASP A 29 -9.51 -1.71 7.47
C ASP A 29 -8.20 -2.48 7.62
N ARG A 30 -8.23 -3.81 7.60
CA ARG A 30 -7.05 -4.66 7.71
C ARG A 30 -6.82 -5.48 6.44
N ALA A 31 -5.53 -5.69 6.15
CA ALA A 31 -5.08 -6.51 5.05
C ALA A 31 -3.87 -7.34 5.47
N GLU A 32 -3.78 -8.53 4.90
CA GLU A 32 -2.60 -9.37 4.95
C GLU A 32 -1.65 -8.92 3.82
N VAL A 33 -0.41 -8.61 4.18
CA VAL A 33 0.60 -8.03 3.28
C VAL A 33 1.85 -8.89 3.31
N ARG A 34 2.30 -9.33 2.13
CA ARG A 34 3.60 -9.99 1.93
C ARG A 34 4.65 -8.91 1.74
N THR A 35 5.63 -8.85 2.63
CA THR A 35 6.71 -7.86 2.55
C THR A 35 7.86 -8.34 1.68
N THR A 36 8.71 -7.42 1.23
CA THR A 36 9.97 -7.73 0.53
C THR A 36 10.93 -8.59 1.36
N ASP A 37 10.83 -8.53 2.69
CA ASP A 37 11.65 -9.31 3.61
C ASP A 37 11.16 -10.77 3.78
N GLY A 38 10.14 -11.18 3.01
CA GLY A 38 9.60 -12.53 3.01
C GLY A 38 8.62 -12.83 4.15
N ARG A 39 8.30 -11.85 5.00
CA ARG A 39 7.32 -12.00 6.09
C ARG A 39 5.90 -11.68 5.62
N VAL A 40 4.92 -12.22 6.34
CA VAL A 40 3.52 -11.87 6.18
C VAL A 40 3.09 -11.06 7.40
N LEU A 41 2.63 -9.84 7.16
CA LEU A 41 2.20 -8.91 8.21
C LEU A 41 0.73 -8.56 8.05
N GLN A 42 0.07 -8.26 9.16
CA GLN A 42 -1.26 -7.67 9.14
C GLN A 42 -1.13 -6.16 9.24
N CYS A 43 -1.47 -5.46 8.16
CA CYS A 43 -1.38 -4.01 8.06
C CYS A 43 -2.77 -3.36 8.14
N ARG A 44 -2.83 -2.14 8.67
CA ARG A 44 -4.04 -1.30 8.65
C ARG A 44 -4.02 -0.38 7.44
N ILE A 45 -5.13 -0.29 6.71
CA ILE A 45 -5.33 0.64 5.60
C ILE A 45 -5.82 1.99 6.17
N PRO A 46 -5.04 3.08 6.04
CA PRO A 46 -5.50 4.41 6.41
C PRO A 46 -6.75 4.82 5.64
N GLY A 47 -7.72 5.46 6.30
CA GLY A 47 -8.97 5.90 5.67
C GLY A 47 -8.78 6.81 4.45
N LYS A 48 -7.68 7.59 4.40
CA LYS A 48 -7.31 8.41 3.23
C LYS A 48 -7.06 7.56 1.97
N LEU A 49 -6.47 6.36 2.12
CA LEU A 49 -6.26 5.42 1.01
C LEU A 49 -7.56 4.70 0.65
N ARG A 50 -8.38 4.31 1.64
CA ARG A 50 -9.69 3.68 1.40
C ARG A 50 -10.59 4.54 0.50
N LYS A 51 -10.68 5.85 0.78
CA LYS A 51 -11.45 6.80 -0.04
C LYS A 51 -10.91 7.01 -1.47
N ARG A 52 -9.69 6.55 -1.78
CA ARG A 52 -9.08 6.67 -3.12
C ARG A 52 -9.20 5.40 -3.94
N LEU A 53 -9.43 4.26 -3.28
CA LEU A 53 -9.58 2.95 -3.92
C LEU A 53 -10.99 2.74 -4.48
N TRP A 54 -11.99 3.44 -3.95
CA TRP A 54 -13.40 3.41 -4.36
C TRP A 54 -13.76 4.78 -4.94
#